data_AF-A0A1B6J426-F1
#
_entry.id   AF-A0A1B6J426-F1
#
_cell.length_a   1.000
_cell.length_b   1.000
_cell.length_c   1.000
_cell.angle_alpha   90.00
_cell.angle_beta   90.00
_cell.angle_gamma   90.00
#
_symmetry.space_group_name_H-M   'P 1'
#
loop_
_entity.id
_entity.type
_entity.pdbx_description
1 polymer ?
#
loop_
_entity_poly.entity_id
_entity_poly.type
_entity_poly.pdbx_seq_one_letter_code
_entity_poly.pdbx_strand_id
1 'polypeptide(L)'
;GVSICLYYLAYCEDALERVCLLPHHILADLVSYALWLLECSHDSGRCHATMFFGFSFQFRIILEEFDVQDGLRKLYNVMSTLPILAVEDDAALNEDEECSARQIVRHVCVALKRYLEAHLHIKAEYVRRVHMRENASETSHMKIPATLPSYKAFKSSPEDVQEQINTLLELMSFRAQWTPVDELMRLGGITLLLQVIAFAYEWNYSGRAETVRSALEVLCICAVMPRVQLHLCERVDLPDEAMTVGLNVILGAAEGEIVQDP
;
A
#
# COMPACT_ATOMS: atom_id res chain seq x y z
N GLY A 1 -25.44 -0.99 0.71
CA GLY A 1 -26.12 -1.28 -0.57
C GLY A 1 -25.19 -1.07 -1.75
N VAL A 2 -24.89 0.18 -2.10
CA VAL A 2 -24.02 0.47 -3.27
C VAL A 2 -22.56 0.10 -3.02
N SER A 3 -22.01 0.40 -1.83
CA SER A 3 -20.61 0.10 -1.48
C SER A 3 -20.26 -1.40 -1.56
N ILE A 4 -21.16 -2.26 -1.10
CA ILE A 4 -20.97 -3.72 -1.17
C ILE A 4 -20.99 -4.23 -2.62
N CYS A 5 -21.79 -3.61 -3.50
CA CYS A 5 -21.77 -3.94 -4.93
C CYS A 5 -20.44 -3.58 -5.58
N LEU A 6 -19.86 -2.41 -5.23
CA LEU A 6 -18.53 -2.03 -5.71
C LEU A 6 -17.46 -3.04 -5.28
N TYR A 7 -17.47 -3.43 -4.01
CA TYR A 7 -16.57 -4.46 -3.51
C TYR A 7 -16.69 -5.77 -4.32
N TYR A 8 -17.90 -6.32 -4.50
CA TYR A 8 -18.07 -7.57 -5.25
C TYR A 8 -17.77 -7.44 -6.75
N LEU A 9 -17.95 -6.25 -7.33
CA LEU A 9 -17.54 -5.96 -8.70
C LEU A 9 -16.02 -6.08 -8.83
N ALA A 10 -15.25 -5.51 -7.91
CA ALA A 10 -13.79 -5.57 -7.92
C ALA A 10 -13.24 -6.95 -7.56
N TYR A 11 -13.95 -7.70 -6.70
CA TYR A 11 -13.58 -9.07 -6.36
C TYR A 11 -13.58 -10.01 -7.58
N CYS A 12 -14.40 -9.72 -8.59
CA CYS A 12 -14.40 -10.44 -9.86
C CYS A 12 -13.48 -9.75 -10.88
N GLU A 13 -12.25 -10.25 -11.02
CA GLU A 13 -11.23 -9.71 -11.95
C GLU A 13 -11.78 -9.50 -13.37
N ASP A 14 -12.48 -10.49 -13.94
CA ASP A 14 -13.08 -10.40 -15.28
C ASP A 14 -14.15 -9.31 -15.40
N ALA A 15 -14.92 -9.08 -14.34
CA ALA A 15 -15.94 -8.04 -14.33
C ALA A 15 -15.30 -6.66 -14.27
N LEU A 16 -14.31 -6.49 -13.39
CA LEU A 16 -13.58 -5.23 -13.25
C LEU A 16 -12.74 -4.91 -14.48
N GLU A 17 -12.17 -5.91 -15.16
CA GLU A 17 -11.50 -5.70 -16.45
C GLU A 17 -12.46 -5.08 -17.49
N ARG A 18 -13.71 -5.56 -17.57
CA ARG A 18 -14.71 -4.97 -18.47
C ARG A 18 -15.10 -3.56 -18.07
N VAL A 19 -15.16 -3.27 -16.77
CA VAL A 19 -15.38 -1.91 -16.27
C VAL A 19 -14.24 -0.99 -16.72
N CYS A 20 -12.99 -1.45 -16.66
CA CYS A 20 -11.81 -0.70 -17.12
C CYS A 20 -11.81 -0.39 -18.63
N LEU A 21 -12.70 -0.98 -19.42
CA LEU A 21 -12.90 -0.66 -20.84
C LEU A 21 -13.95 0.45 -21.07
N LEU A 22 -14.63 0.91 -20.02
CA LEU A 22 -15.60 1.99 -20.11
C LEU A 22 -14.91 3.35 -20.41
N PRO A 23 -15.65 4.35 -20.91
CA PRO A 23 -15.10 5.67 -21.15
C PRO A 23 -14.46 6.28 -19.91
N HIS A 24 -13.37 7.03 -20.09
CA HIS A 24 -12.58 7.59 -18.99
C HIS A 24 -13.40 8.40 -17.98
N HIS A 25 -14.38 9.20 -18.42
CA HIS A 25 -15.25 9.96 -17.49
C HIS A 25 -16.04 9.05 -16.54
N ILE A 26 -16.45 7.85 -16.99
CA ILE A 26 -17.15 6.88 -16.13
C ILE A 26 -16.19 6.29 -15.09
N LEU A 27 -14.93 6.06 -15.47
CA LEU A 27 -13.89 5.59 -14.54
C LEU A 27 -13.54 6.66 -13.51
N ALA A 28 -13.41 7.91 -13.94
CA ALA A 28 -13.18 9.05 -13.06
C ALA A 28 -14.31 9.21 -12.04
N ASP A 29 -15.58 9.12 -12.47
CA ASP A 29 -16.75 9.19 -11.59
C ASP A 29 -16.81 7.99 -10.63
N LEU A 30 -16.47 6.79 -11.10
CA LEU A 30 -16.40 5.57 -10.29
C LEU A 30 -15.38 5.72 -9.16
N VAL A 31 -14.16 6.14 -9.50
CA VAL A 31 -13.08 6.37 -8.52
C VAL A 31 -13.44 7.51 -7.58
N SER A 32 -14.01 8.61 -8.09
CA SER A 32 -14.49 9.73 -7.27
C SER A 32 -15.49 9.27 -6.22
N TYR A 33 -16.45 8.45 -6.62
CA TYR A 33 -17.47 7.92 -5.72
C TYR A 33 -16.87 6.94 -4.69
N ALA A 34 -15.96 6.06 -5.10
CA ALA A 34 -15.27 5.16 -4.18
C ALA A 34 -14.38 5.93 -3.17
N LEU A 35 -13.71 7.00 -3.60
CA LEU A 35 -12.94 7.89 -2.73
C LEU A 35 -13.84 8.65 -1.75
N TRP A 36 -15.00 9.13 -2.20
CA TRP A 36 -16.00 9.73 -1.32
C TRP A 36 -16.47 8.76 -0.23
N LEU A 37 -16.65 7.47 -0.55
CA LEU A 37 -16.98 6.44 0.43
C LEU A 37 -15.89 6.23 1.49
N LEU A 38 -14.60 6.42 1.16
CA LEU A 38 -13.51 6.37 2.16
C LEU A 38 -13.63 7.50 3.19
N GLU A 39 -14.14 8.66 2.78
CA GLU A 39 -14.28 9.83 3.66
C GLU A 39 -15.59 9.81 4.47
N CYS A 40 -16.60 9.07 4.00
CA CYS A 40 -17.92 8.95 4.66
C CYS A 40 -17.84 8.40 6.08
N SER A 41 -18.72 8.83 6.98
CA SER A 41 -18.72 8.44 8.40
C SER A 41 -19.20 7.00 8.71
N HIS A 42 -19.62 6.23 7.72
CA HIS A 42 -20.12 4.86 7.95
C HIS A 42 -19.01 3.83 7.70
N ASP A 43 -18.56 3.13 8.74
CA ASP A 43 -17.42 2.21 8.70
C ASP A 43 -17.52 1.14 7.61
N SER A 44 -18.71 0.55 7.42
CA SER A 44 -18.89 -0.44 6.36
C SER A 44 -18.71 0.16 4.96
N GLY A 45 -19.05 1.45 4.75
CA GLY A 45 -18.81 2.14 3.49
C GLY A 45 -17.32 2.29 3.21
N ARG A 46 -16.58 2.77 4.22
CA ARG A 46 -15.11 2.89 4.18
C ARG A 46 -14.44 1.55 3.90
N CYS A 47 -14.82 0.53 4.67
CA CYS A 47 -14.26 -0.82 4.54
C CYS A 47 -14.47 -1.41 3.14
N HIS A 48 -15.68 -1.35 2.59
CA HIS A 48 -15.95 -1.82 1.22
C HIS A 48 -15.18 -1.03 0.16
N ALA A 49 -15.02 0.28 0.33
CA ALA A 49 -14.23 1.11 -0.59
C ALA A 49 -12.72 0.79 -0.50
N THR A 50 -12.18 0.58 0.70
CA THR A 50 -10.79 0.12 0.90
C THR A 50 -10.55 -1.21 0.21
N MET A 51 -11.46 -2.17 0.38
CA MET A 51 -11.38 -3.47 -0.31
C MET A 51 -11.49 -3.31 -1.83
N PHE A 52 -12.43 -2.50 -2.32
CA PHE A 52 -12.57 -2.18 -3.75
C PHE A 52 -11.23 -1.71 -4.34
N PHE A 53 -10.57 -0.73 -3.72
CA PHE A 53 -9.28 -0.25 -4.19
C PHE A 53 -8.19 -1.32 -4.11
N GLY A 54 -8.12 -2.07 -3.01
CA GLY A 54 -7.16 -3.18 -2.87
C GLY A 54 -7.25 -4.22 -3.99
N PHE A 55 -8.44 -4.57 -4.45
CA PHE A 55 -8.64 -5.45 -5.61
C PHE A 55 -8.44 -4.75 -6.96
N SER A 56 -8.59 -3.43 -7.01
CA SER A 56 -8.56 -2.67 -8.26
C SER A 56 -7.18 -2.14 -8.64
N PHE A 57 -6.24 -2.01 -7.69
CA PHE A 57 -4.90 -1.47 -7.97
C PHE A 57 -4.09 -2.29 -8.98
N GLN A 58 -4.45 -3.56 -9.21
CA GLN A 58 -3.86 -4.36 -10.28
C GLN A 58 -4.15 -3.81 -11.69
N PHE A 59 -5.14 -2.93 -11.84
CA PHE A 59 -5.49 -2.26 -13.09
C PHE A 59 -4.89 -0.85 -13.11
N ARG A 60 -3.89 -0.63 -13.98
CA ARG A 60 -3.17 0.65 -14.05
C ARG A 60 -4.11 1.84 -14.26
N ILE A 61 -5.18 1.69 -15.04
CA ILE A 61 -6.14 2.77 -15.29
C ILE A 61 -6.89 3.22 -14.04
N ILE A 62 -7.17 2.31 -13.10
CA ILE A 62 -7.80 2.66 -11.81
C ILE A 62 -6.75 3.25 -10.85
N LEU A 63 -5.54 2.71 -10.86
CA LEU A 63 -4.42 3.23 -10.06
C LEU A 63 -4.10 4.69 -10.42
N GLU A 64 -3.96 4.99 -11.72
CA GLU A 64 -3.67 6.34 -12.22
C GLU A 64 -4.79 7.33 -11.84
N GLU A 65 -6.05 6.90 -11.92
CA GLU A 65 -7.20 7.72 -11.54
C GLU A 65 -7.25 7.97 -10.02
N PHE A 66 -6.91 6.94 -9.22
CA PHE A 66 -6.79 7.07 -7.77
C PHE A 66 -5.72 8.09 -7.37
N ASP A 67 -4.56 8.09 -8.03
CA ASP A 67 -3.48 9.06 -7.77
C ASP A 67 -3.90 10.49 -8.11
N VAL A 68 -4.51 10.70 -9.28
CA VAL A 68 -4.93 12.04 -9.74
C VAL A 68 -5.98 12.66 -8.81
N GLN A 69 -6.75 11.82 -8.12
CA GLN A 69 -7.82 12.25 -7.21
C GLN A 69 -7.40 12.24 -5.72
N ASP A 70 -6.10 12.33 -5.43
CA ASP A 70 -5.57 12.43 -4.06
C ASP A 70 -5.97 11.23 -3.18
N GLY A 71 -6.03 10.06 -3.81
CA GLY A 71 -6.51 8.83 -3.21
C GLY A 71 -5.62 8.33 -2.08
N LEU A 72 -4.29 8.46 -2.20
CA LEU A 72 -3.35 7.96 -1.19
C LEU A 72 -3.56 8.66 0.15
N ARG A 73 -3.75 9.99 0.17
CA ARG A 73 -4.07 10.74 1.38
C ARG A 73 -5.41 10.29 1.97
N LYS A 74 -6.44 10.10 1.13
CA LYS A 74 -7.76 9.67 1.58
C LYS A 74 -7.70 8.27 2.21
N LEU A 75 -6.97 7.34 1.60
CA LEU A 75 -6.74 6.00 2.13
C LEU A 75 -5.93 6.02 3.44
N TYR A 76 -4.86 6.82 3.50
CA TYR A 76 -4.08 7.04 4.72
C TYR A 76 -4.95 7.53 5.87
N ASN A 77 -5.83 8.52 5.60
CA ASN A 77 -6.72 9.09 6.60
C ASN A 77 -7.73 8.07 7.19
N VAL A 78 -8.07 7.00 6.46
CA VAL A 78 -8.94 5.93 7.01
C VAL A 78 -8.29 5.22 8.19
N MET A 79 -6.95 5.14 8.22
CA MET A 79 -6.18 4.50 9.29
C MET A 79 -5.65 5.52 10.30
N SER A 80 -5.13 6.65 9.84
CA SER A 80 -4.43 7.61 10.71
C SER A 80 -5.32 8.32 11.74
N THR A 81 -6.64 8.33 11.53
CA THR A 81 -7.60 8.96 12.44
C THR A 81 -8.27 7.96 13.38
N LEU A 82 -7.83 6.70 13.40
CA LEU A 82 -8.41 5.69 14.28
C LEU A 82 -7.90 5.87 15.71
N PRO A 83 -8.79 5.92 16.72
CA PRO A 83 -8.37 6.09 18.12
C PRO A 83 -7.44 4.98 18.63
N ILE A 84 -7.54 3.75 18.09
CA ILE A 84 -6.64 2.63 18.44
C ILE A 84 -5.15 2.90 18.09
N LEU A 85 -4.87 3.91 17.27
CA LEU A 85 -3.52 4.34 16.90
C LEU A 85 -3.14 5.70 17.52
N ALA A 86 -4.02 6.28 18.34
CA ALA A 86 -3.74 7.54 19.02
C ALA A 86 -2.83 7.28 20.22
N VAL A 87 -1.66 7.94 20.24
CA VAL A 87 -0.66 7.79 21.33
C VAL A 87 -1.08 8.53 22.60
N GLU A 88 -1.93 9.56 22.48
CA GLU A 88 -2.27 10.48 23.59
C GLU A 88 -3.74 10.40 24.05
N ASP A 89 -4.58 9.61 23.39
CA ASP A 89 -6.04 9.64 23.62
C ASP A 89 -6.46 8.45 24.51
N ASP A 90 -6.73 8.74 25.79
CA ASP A 90 -7.23 7.79 26.81
C ASP A 90 -8.75 7.51 26.64
N ALA A 91 -9.25 7.64 25.41
CA ALA A 91 -10.62 7.32 25.06
C ALA A 91 -10.77 5.80 25.06
N ALA A 92 -11.27 5.25 26.17
CA ALA A 92 -11.56 3.83 26.31
C ALA A 92 -12.54 3.36 25.22
N LEU A 93 -12.01 2.75 24.16
CA LEU A 93 -12.80 2.03 23.17
C LEU A 93 -13.41 0.79 23.81
N ASN A 94 -14.63 0.46 23.41
CA ASN A 94 -15.18 -0.85 23.77
C ASN A 94 -14.60 -1.95 22.85
N GLU A 95 -14.80 -3.21 23.24
CA GLU A 95 -14.23 -4.37 22.53
C GLU A 95 -14.68 -4.45 21.05
N ASP A 96 -15.93 -4.08 20.75
CA ASP A 96 -16.47 -4.08 19.38
C ASP A 96 -15.82 -2.98 18.52
N GLU A 97 -15.62 -1.79 19.09
CA GLU A 97 -14.94 -0.66 18.44
C GLU A 97 -13.47 -0.99 18.16
N GLU A 98 -12.77 -1.60 19.12
CA GLU A 98 -11.40 -2.07 18.92
C GLU A 98 -11.32 -3.13 17.82
N CYS A 99 -12.23 -4.11 17.84
CA CYS A 99 -12.28 -5.16 16.83
C CYS A 99 -12.50 -4.58 15.42
N SER A 100 -13.45 -3.64 15.30
CA SER A 100 -13.71 -2.91 14.06
C SER A 100 -12.47 -2.14 13.59
N ALA A 101 -11.83 -1.39 14.49
CA ALA A 101 -10.63 -0.60 14.18
C ALA A 101 -9.47 -1.49 13.70
N ARG A 102 -9.20 -2.62 14.38
CA ARG A 102 -8.18 -3.61 13.94
C ARG A 102 -8.45 -4.14 12.53
N GLN A 103 -9.72 -4.37 12.19
CA GLN A 103 -10.10 -4.82 10.85
C GLN A 103 -9.95 -3.72 9.80
N ILE A 104 -10.22 -2.45 10.14
CA ILE A 104 -9.96 -1.31 9.26
C ILE A 104 -8.45 -1.18 8.99
N VAL A 105 -7.62 -1.22 10.04
CA VAL A 105 -6.15 -1.18 9.90
C VAL A 105 -5.67 -2.28 8.96
N ARG A 106 -6.12 -3.53 9.18
CA ARG A 106 -5.81 -4.66 8.31
C ARG A 106 -6.13 -4.36 6.84
N HIS A 107 -7.34 -3.90 6.55
CA HIS A 107 -7.75 -3.61 5.18
C HIS A 107 -6.93 -2.50 4.54
N VAL A 108 -6.58 -1.44 5.30
CA VAL A 108 -5.75 -0.35 4.79
C VAL A 108 -4.32 -0.83 4.53
N CYS A 109 -3.70 -1.61 5.44
CA CYS A 109 -2.37 -2.18 5.22
C CYS A 109 -2.33 -3.06 3.96
N VAL A 110 -3.34 -3.91 3.75
CA VAL A 110 -3.44 -4.74 2.53
C VAL A 110 -3.61 -3.88 1.29
N ALA A 111 -4.45 -2.83 1.34
CA ALA A 111 -4.65 -1.93 0.21
C ALA A 111 -3.37 -1.13 -0.13
N LEU A 112 -2.66 -0.61 0.86
CA LEU A 112 -1.38 0.09 0.69
C LEU A 112 -0.30 -0.82 0.09
N LYS A 113 -0.25 -2.08 0.54
CA LYS A 113 0.61 -3.10 -0.07
C LYS A 113 0.31 -3.25 -1.56
N ARG A 114 -0.97 -3.48 -1.92
CA ARG A 114 -1.38 -3.65 -3.33
C ARG A 114 -1.09 -2.41 -4.17
N TYR A 115 -1.31 -1.23 -3.60
CA TYR A 115 -0.99 0.06 -4.21
C TYR A 115 0.51 0.16 -4.55
N LEU A 116 1.39 -0.13 -3.58
CA LEU A 116 2.83 -0.05 -3.79
C LEU A 116 3.39 -1.18 -4.66
N GLU A 117 2.86 -2.40 -4.58
CA GLU A 117 3.20 -3.48 -5.52
C GLU A 117 2.90 -3.05 -6.97
N ALA A 118 1.76 -2.38 -7.20
CA ALA A 118 1.40 -1.87 -8.51
C ALA A 118 2.36 -0.80 -9.02
N HIS A 119 2.69 0.17 -8.18
CA HIS A 119 3.68 1.18 -8.54
C HIS A 119 5.08 0.62 -8.72
N LEU A 120 5.46 -0.37 -7.90
CA LEU A 120 6.75 -1.06 -7.99
C LEU A 120 6.88 -1.73 -9.35
N HIS A 121 5.86 -2.48 -9.78
CA HIS A 121 5.82 -3.12 -11.08
C HIS A 121 6.04 -2.12 -12.21
N ILE A 122 5.27 -1.02 -12.23
CA ILE A 122 5.37 0.03 -13.25
C ILE A 122 6.77 0.67 -13.23
N LYS A 123 7.30 0.98 -12.05
CA LYS A 123 8.61 1.64 -11.91
C LYS A 123 9.76 0.72 -12.31
N ALA A 124 9.74 -0.55 -11.89
CA ALA A 124 10.75 -1.54 -12.24
C ALA A 124 10.76 -1.82 -13.75
N GLU A 125 9.58 -1.94 -14.36
CA GLU A 125 9.46 -2.09 -15.81
C GLU A 125 10.03 -0.86 -16.54
N TYR A 126 9.72 0.36 -16.09
CA TYR A 126 10.26 1.59 -16.65
C TYR A 126 11.79 1.65 -16.56
N VAL A 127 12.35 1.43 -15.36
CA VAL A 127 13.80 1.49 -15.13
C VAL A 127 14.54 0.44 -15.95
N ARG A 128 14.02 -0.80 -15.99
CA ARG A 128 14.58 -1.89 -16.82
C ARG A 128 14.61 -1.52 -18.30
N ARG A 129 13.53 -0.93 -18.82
CA ARG A 129 13.46 -0.47 -20.22
C ARG A 129 14.43 0.66 -20.53
N VAL A 130 14.58 1.64 -19.64
CA VAL A 130 15.54 2.75 -19.80
C VAL A 130 16.96 2.19 -19.83
N HIS A 131 17.31 1.35 -18.87
CA HIS A 131 18.63 0.71 -18.81
C HIS A 131 18.94 -0.14 -20.05
N MET A 132 17.98 -0.93 -20.55
CA MET A 132 18.13 -1.69 -21.79
C MET A 132 18.37 -0.80 -23.01
N ARG A 133 17.73 0.38 -23.08
CA ARG A 133 17.91 1.33 -24.20
C ARG A 133 19.27 2.00 -24.16
N GLU A 134 19.78 2.33 -22.98
CA GLU A 134 21.10 2.94 -22.80
C GLU A 134 22.24 1.97 -23.15
N ASN A 135 22.02 0.67 -22.92
CA ASN A 135 23.01 -0.38 -23.18
C ASN A 135 22.84 -1.10 -24.53
N ALA A 136 21.80 -0.81 -25.30
CA ALA A 136 21.61 -1.40 -26.62
C ALA A 136 22.63 -0.78 -27.60
N SER A 137 23.63 -1.55 -28.04
CA SER A 137 24.46 -1.14 -29.18
C SER A 137 23.62 -1.14 -30.45
N GLU A 138 23.96 -0.28 -31.42
CA GLU A 138 23.30 -0.14 -32.73
C GLU A 138 23.19 -1.47 -33.53
N THR A 139 23.92 -2.51 -33.12
CA THR A 139 23.98 -3.84 -33.75
C THR A 139 23.14 -4.91 -33.02
N SER A 140 22.56 -4.60 -31.87
CA SER A 140 21.76 -5.55 -31.07
C SER A 140 20.27 -5.44 -31.41
N HIS A 141 19.69 -6.49 -32.01
CA HIS A 141 18.24 -6.63 -32.17
C HIS A 141 17.58 -7.02 -30.83
N MET A 142 17.76 -6.20 -29.78
CA MET A 142 17.15 -6.46 -28.48
C MET A 142 15.67 -6.07 -28.52
N LYS A 143 14.78 -7.07 -28.40
CA LYS A 143 13.33 -6.85 -28.39
C LYS A 143 12.91 -6.27 -27.05
N ILE A 144 12.52 -5.00 -27.04
CA ILE A 144 11.90 -4.37 -25.86
C ILE A 144 10.50 -4.99 -25.66
N PRO A 145 10.17 -5.55 -24.49
CA PRO A 145 8.84 -6.11 -24.23
C PRO A 145 7.73 -5.07 -24.44
N ALA A 146 6.54 -5.52 -24.89
CA ALA A 146 5.37 -4.65 -24.98
C ALA A 146 4.85 -4.32 -23.57
N THR A 147 4.41 -3.08 -23.34
CA THR A 147 3.79 -2.68 -22.07
C THR A 147 2.43 -3.34 -21.95
N LEU A 148 2.09 -3.83 -20.75
CA LEU A 148 0.75 -4.32 -20.48
C LEU A 148 -0.28 -3.17 -20.70
N PRO A 149 -1.42 -3.44 -21.37
CA PRO A 149 -2.50 -2.46 -21.48
C PRO A 149 -3.03 -2.03 -20.11
N SER A 150 -3.44 -0.77 -19.95
CA SER A 150 -3.80 -0.21 -18.64
C SER A 150 -5.06 -0.82 -18.01
N TYR A 151 -5.93 -1.42 -18.82
CA TYR A 151 -7.15 -2.11 -18.38
C TYR A 151 -6.90 -3.59 -18.03
N LYS A 152 -5.69 -4.12 -18.25
CA LYS A 152 -5.35 -5.49 -17.88
C LYS A 152 -4.77 -5.53 -16.48
N ALA A 153 -5.22 -6.49 -15.68
CA ALA A 153 -4.64 -6.77 -14.38
C ALA A 153 -3.18 -7.26 -14.57
N PHE A 154 -2.22 -6.61 -13.90
CA PHE A 154 -0.90 -7.22 -13.76
C PHE A 154 -0.95 -8.29 -12.66
N LYS A 155 -0.07 -9.29 -12.77
CA LYS A 155 0.07 -10.36 -11.78
C LYS A 155 1.54 -10.42 -11.38
N SER A 156 1.81 -10.42 -10.08
CA SER A 156 3.16 -10.56 -9.54
C SER A 156 3.13 -11.57 -8.41
N SER A 157 3.99 -12.59 -8.52
CA SER A 157 4.27 -13.48 -7.40
C SER A 157 5.17 -12.76 -6.37
N PRO A 158 5.32 -13.31 -5.16
CA PRO A 158 6.28 -12.79 -4.19
C PRO A 158 7.72 -12.72 -4.74
N GLU A 159 8.11 -13.69 -5.58
CA GLU A 159 9.41 -13.71 -6.25
C GLU A 159 9.53 -12.58 -7.27
N ASP A 160 8.48 -12.29 -8.04
CA ASP A 160 8.45 -11.17 -8.98
C ASP A 160 8.62 -9.83 -8.24
N VAL A 161 7.94 -9.65 -7.10
CA VAL A 161 8.06 -8.46 -6.26
C VAL A 161 9.49 -8.29 -5.77
N GLN A 162 10.13 -9.37 -5.31
CA GLN A 162 11.51 -9.33 -4.86
C GLN A 162 12.49 -8.98 -6.01
N GLU A 163 12.29 -9.53 -7.21
CA GLU A 163 13.08 -9.19 -8.40
C GLU A 163 12.91 -7.71 -8.77
N GLN A 164 11.69 -7.18 -8.69
CA GLN A 164 11.40 -5.77 -8.96
C GLN A 164 12.08 -4.85 -7.93
N ILE A 165 12.07 -5.21 -6.64
CA ILE A 165 12.81 -4.50 -5.59
C ILE A 165 14.30 -4.47 -5.91
N ASN A 166 14.90 -5.62 -6.23
CA ASN A 166 16.31 -5.72 -6.57
C ASN A 166 16.65 -4.89 -7.81
N THR A 167 15.79 -4.93 -8.83
CA THR A 167 15.92 -4.09 -10.04
C THR A 167 16.01 -2.61 -9.68
N LEU A 168 15.16 -2.12 -8.76
CA LEU A 168 15.19 -0.73 -8.34
C LEU A 168 16.42 -0.40 -7.50
N LEU A 169 16.82 -1.29 -6.57
CA LEU A 169 18.03 -1.09 -5.77
C LEU A 169 19.31 -1.03 -6.62
N GLU A 170 19.37 -1.80 -7.70
CA GLU A 170 20.54 -1.85 -8.59
C GLU A 170 20.56 -0.71 -9.61
N LEU A 171 19.41 -0.37 -10.20
CA LEU A 171 19.35 0.47 -11.39
C LEU A 171 18.76 1.87 -11.14
N MET A 172 18.01 2.08 -10.05
CA MET A 172 17.45 3.39 -9.75
C MET A 172 18.54 4.33 -9.22
N SER A 173 18.58 5.55 -9.77
CA SER A 173 19.46 6.60 -9.22
C SER A 173 19.10 6.92 -7.78
N PHE A 174 20.11 7.08 -6.93
CA PHE A 174 19.96 7.54 -5.54
C PHE A 174 19.18 8.86 -5.41
N ARG A 175 19.19 9.70 -6.45
CA ARG A 175 18.47 10.99 -6.48
C ARG A 175 17.11 10.92 -7.18
N ALA A 176 16.66 9.73 -7.58
CA ALA A 176 15.38 9.58 -8.22
C ALA A 176 14.25 10.02 -7.28
N GLN A 177 13.20 10.58 -7.88
CA GLN A 177 11.93 10.80 -7.20
C GLN A 177 10.99 9.65 -7.53
N TRP A 178 10.15 9.29 -6.56
CA TRP A 178 9.12 8.28 -6.74
C TRP A 178 7.89 8.69 -5.95
N THR A 179 6.99 9.39 -6.65
CA THR A 179 5.81 10.06 -6.09
C THR A 179 5.01 9.23 -5.08
N PRO A 180 4.67 7.95 -5.33
CA PRO A 180 3.91 7.14 -4.37
C PRO A 180 4.60 7.01 -3.01
N VAL A 181 5.92 6.81 -3.00
CA VAL A 181 6.72 6.70 -1.77
C VAL A 181 6.98 8.06 -1.15
N ASP A 182 7.29 9.07 -1.97
CA ASP A 182 7.52 10.44 -1.49
C ASP A 182 6.26 11.00 -0.81
N GLU A 183 5.07 10.74 -1.37
CA GLU A 183 3.78 11.17 -0.83
C GLU A 183 3.42 10.39 0.45
N LEU A 184 3.59 9.07 0.46
CA LEU A 184 3.37 8.27 1.68
C LEU A 184 4.27 8.74 2.83
N MET A 185 5.54 9.05 2.54
CA MET A 185 6.48 9.57 3.53
C MET A 185 6.07 10.98 4.00
N ARG A 186 5.62 11.85 3.09
CA ARG A 186 5.11 13.20 3.42
C ARG A 186 3.89 13.15 4.34
N LEU A 187 3.02 12.16 4.17
CA LEU A 187 1.85 11.93 5.02
C LEU A 187 2.21 11.36 6.40
N GLY A 188 3.46 10.94 6.64
CA GLY A 188 3.84 10.22 7.86
C GLY A 188 3.48 8.73 7.82
N GLY A 189 3.23 8.18 6.63
CA GLY A 189 2.85 6.77 6.44
C GLY A 189 3.91 5.78 6.92
N ILE A 190 5.20 6.11 6.80
CA ILE A 190 6.29 5.24 7.30
C ILE A 190 6.18 5.10 8.83
N THR A 191 6.06 6.22 9.54
CA THR A 191 5.90 6.25 11.00
C THR A 191 4.62 5.53 11.42
N LEU A 192 3.49 5.79 10.75
CA LEU A 192 2.21 5.15 11.07
C LEU A 192 2.27 3.62 10.93
N LEU A 193 2.95 3.11 9.90
CA LEU A 193 3.10 1.66 9.70
C LEU A 193 4.01 1.02 10.77
N LEU A 194 5.06 1.72 11.20
CA LEU A 194 5.89 1.28 12.33
C LEU A 194 5.07 1.24 13.63
N GLN A 195 4.23 2.25 13.86
CA GLN A 195 3.30 2.26 14.99
C GLN A 195 2.32 1.10 14.91
N VAL A 196 1.72 0.82 13.75
CA VAL A 196 0.83 -0.35 13.57
C VAL A 196 1.55 -1.66 13.94
N ILE A 197 2.80 -1.84 13.53
CA ILE A 197 3.59 -3.03 13.89
C ILE A 197 3.81 -3.10 15.41
N ALA A 198 4.15 -1.99 16.05
CA ALA A 198 4.33 -1.92 17.50
C ALA A 198 3.03 -2.14 18.29
N PHE A 199 1.90 -1.54 17.89
CA PHE A 199 0.61 -1.76 18.52
C PHE A 199 0.08 -3.18 18.34
N ALA A 200 0.44 -3.84 17.23
CA ALA A 200 -0.01 -5.19 16.95
C ALA A 200 0.48 -6.24 17.96
N TYR A 201 1.54 -5.96 18.74
CA TYR A 201 2.01 -6.83 19.83
C TYR A 201 0.88 -7.14 20.83
N GLU A 202 0.05 -6.15 21.15
CA GLU A 202 -1.03 -6.28 22.14
C GLU A 202 -2.34 -6.76 21.52
N TRP A 203 -2.47 -6.73 20.20
CA TRP A 203 -3.71 -7.11 19.53
C TRP A 203 -3.91 -8.62 19.54
N ASN A 204 -5.11 -9.06 19.88
CA ASN A 204 -5.50 -10.48 19.83
C ASN A 204 -6.67 -10.68 18.85
N TYR A 205 -6.35 -10.91 17.57
CA TYR A 205 -7.34 -11.22 16.53
C TYR A 205 -6.69 -12.01 15.38
N SER A 206 -7.51 -12.76 14.64
CA SER A 206 -7.06 -13.66 13.56
C SER A 206 -6.33 -12.96 12.41
N GLY A 207 -6.56 -11.66 12.22
CA GLY A 207 -5.95 -10.86 11.16
C GLY A 207 -4.62 -10.20 11.51
N ARG A 208 -4.10 -10.40 12.73
CA ARG A 208 -2.86 -9.76 13.20
C ARG A 208 -1.68 -10.03 12.28
N ALA A 209 -1.43 -11.31 11.97
CA ALA A 209 -0.29 -11.73 11.17
C ALA A 209 -0.30 -11.13 9.76
N GLU A 210 -1.47 -11.08 9.11
CA GLU A 210 -1.61 -10.48 7.78
C GLU A 210 -1.38 -8.97 7.81
N THR A 211 -1.80 -8.31 8.89
CA THR A 211 -1.64 -6.86 9.07
C THR A 211 -0.16 -6.49 9.22
N VAL A 212 0.54 -7.17 10.13
CA VAL A 212 1.99 -6.97 10.34
C VAL A 212 2.77 -7.29 9.07
N ARG A 213 2.47 -8.42 8.41
CA ARG A 213 3.10 -8.79 7.14
C ARG A 213 2.89 -7.73 6.07
N SER A 214 1.65 -7.26 5.88
CA SER A 214 1.35 -6.25 4.85
C SER A 214 2.05 -4.92 5.14
N ALA A 215 2.13 -4.51 6.41
CA ALA A 215 2.87 -3.31 6.81
C ALA A 215 4.38 -3.46 6.54
N LEU A 216 4.98 -4.61 6.86
CA LEU A 216 6.39 -4.89 6.57
C LEU A 216 6.69 -4.95 5.08
N GLU A 217 5.80 -5.54 4.27
CA GLU A 217 5.92 -5.57 2.80
C GLU A 217 5.89 -4.15 2.21
N VAL A 218 4.98 -3.28 2.70
CA VAL A 218 4.96 -1.86 2.34
C VAL A 218 6.28 -1.18 2.68
N LEU A 219 6.77 -1.35 3.92
CA LEU A 219 8.04 -0.76 4.35
C LEU A 219 9.22 -1.25 3.52
N CYS A 220 9.23 -2.54 3.15
CA CYS A 220 10.25 -3.14 2.29
C CYS A 220 10.28 -2.50 0.90
N ILE A 221 9.11 -2.32 0.26
CA ILE A 221 9.02 -1.64 -1.04
C ILE A 221 9.47 -0.18 -0.92
N CYS A 222 9.04 0.53 0.13
CA CYS A 222 9.46 1.92 0.36
C CYS A 222 10.96 2.05 0.62
N ALA A 223 11.58 1.05 1.25
CA ALA A 223 13.00 1.05 1.59
C ALA A 223 13.94 0.96 0.38
N VAL A 224 13.45 0.80 -0.84
CA VAL A 224 14.27 1.04 -2.05
C VAL A 224 14.69 2.52 -2.17
N MET A 225 13.97 3.43 -1.51
CA MET A 225 14.28 4.85 -1.48
C MET A 225 15.22 5.17 -0.30
N PRO A 226 16.40 5.78 -0.53
CA PRO A 226 17.37 6.08 0.53
C PRO A 226 16.81 6.96 1.66
N ARG A 227 15.88 7.86 1.34
CA ARG A 227 15.22 8.73 2.33
C ARG A 227 14.40 7.92 3.33
N VAL A 228 13.76 6.84 2.88
CA VAL A 228 13.02 5.93 3.75
C VAL A 228 13.99 5.14 4.63
N GLN A 229 15.11 4.65 4.08
CA GLN A 229 16.14 3.97 4.86
C GLN A 229 16.66 4.85 6.01
N LEU A 230 16.91 6.14 5.73
CA LEU A 230 17.29 7.11 6.76
C LEU A 230 16.19 7.33 7.79
N HIS A 231 14.93 7.46 7.35
CA HIS A 231 13.77 7.59 8.24
C HIS A 231 13.61 6.40 9.18
N LEU A 232 13.92 5.17 8.72
CA LEU A 232 13.91 3.98 9.58
C LEU A 232 14.98 4.03 10.69
N CYS A 233 16.02 4.85 10.54
CA CYS A 233 17.01 5.10 11.58
C CYS A 233 16.61 6.21 12.56
N GLU A 234 15.48 6.88 12.34
CA GLU A 234 14.96 7.92 13.24
C GLU A 234 14.13 7.31 14.37
N ARG A 235 13.86 8.15 15.38
CA ARG A 235 13.02 7.76 16.52
C ARG A 235 11.56 7.76 16.13
N VAL A 236 10.82 6.79 16.66
CA VAL A 236 9.37 6.65 16.51
C VAL A 236 8.73 6.77 17.88
N ASP A 237 7.72 7.64 17.98
CA ASP A 237 6.89 7.76 19.18
C ASP A 237 5.98 6.53 19.29
N LEU A 238 6.15 5.79 20.39
CA LEU A 238 5.41 4.57 20.73
C LEU A 238 4.60 4.76 22.03
N PRO A 239 3.54 3.97 22.25
CA PRO A 239 2.64 4.10 23.40
C PRO A 239 3.31 3.97 24.78
N ASP A 240 4.33 3.11 24.93
CA ASP A 240 4.96 2.83 26.23
C ASP A 240 5.94 3.91 26.71
N GLU A 241 5.89 5.13 26.15
CA GLU A 241 6.87 6.21 26.31
C GLU A 241 8.33 5.82 25.94
N ALA A 242 8.53 4.59 25.47
CA ALA A 242 9.80 4.05 25.03
C ALA A 242 10.09 4.53 23.60
N MET A 243 10.82 5.63 23.50
CA MET A 243 11.37 6.07 22.21
C MET A 243 12.27 4.97 21.64
N THR A 244 11.81 4.33 20.57
CA THR A 244 12.59 3.33 19.84
C THR A 244 12.99 3.88 18.47
N VAL A 245 13.98 3.22 17.86
CA VAL A 245 14.35 3.49 16.47
C VAL A 245 13.48 2.63 15.56
N GLY A 246 13.02 3.17 14.42
CA GLY A 246 12.15 2.43 13.50
C GLY A 246 12.69 1.04 13.12
N LEU A 247 14.00 0.93 12.91
CA LEU A 247 14.67 -0.35 12.63
C LEU A 247 14.51 -1.38 13.75
N ASN A 248 14.47 -0.96 15.02
CA ASN A 248 14.26 -1.89 16.14
C ASN A 248 12.85 -2.49 16.12
N VAL A 249 11.84 -1.73 15.70
CA VAL A 249 10.47 -2.25 15.53
C VAL A 249 10.45 -3.36 14.48
N ILE A 250 11.18 -3.16 13.37
CA ILE A 250 11.30 -4.17 12.31
C ILE A 250 12.05 -5.41 12.81
N LEU A 251 13.13 -5.23 13.58
CA LEU A 251 13.90 -6.34 14.14
C LEU A 251 13.06 -7.17 15.14
N GLY A 252 12.33 -6.53 16.05
CA GLY A 252 11.43 -7.24 16.97
C GLY A 252 10.32 -8.02 16.24
N ALA A 253 9.81 -7.47 15.14
CA ALA A 253 8.89 -8.21 14.26
C ALA A 253 9.54 -9.47 13.65
N ALA A 254 10.79 -9.36 13.21
CA ALA A 254 11.54 -10.46 12.60
C ALA A 254 11.99 -11.55 13.59
N GLU A 255 12.16 -11.19 14.87
CA GLU A 255 12.47 -12.14 15.95
C GLU A 255 11.26 -12.99 16.38
N GLY A 256 10.09 -12.78 15.77
CA GLY A 256 8.87 -13.51 16.06
C GLY A 256 8.18 -13.05 17.35
N GLU A 257 8.60 -11.91 17.92
CA GLU A 257 8.02 -11.38 19.16
C GLU A 257 6.55 -10.92 18.95
N ILE A 258 6.19 -10.54 17.71
CA ILE A 258 4.85 -10.05 17.35
C ILE A 258 3.94 -11.20 16.89
N VAL A 259 4.49 -12.08 16.06
CA VAL A 259 3.80 -13.20 15.47
C VAL A 259 4.77 -14.36 15.49
N GLN A 260 4.48 -15.37 16.32
CA GLN A 260 5.29 -16.59 16.35
C GLN A 260 5.21 -17.30 15.01
N ASP A 261 6.34 -17.82 14.54
CA ASP A 261 6.38 -18.69 13.37
C ASP A 261 5.53 -19.95 13.62
N PRO A 262 4.81 -20.44 12.59
CA PRO A 262 3.95 -21.63 12.71
C PRO A 262 4.70 -22.94 12.99
#